data_AF-A0AB34J2Q4-F1
#
_entry.id   AF-A0AB34J2Q4-F1
#
_cell.length_a   1.000
_cell.length_b   1.000
_cell.length_c   1.000
_cell.angle_alpha   90.00
_cell.angle_beta   90.00
_cell.angle_gamma   90.00
#
_symmetry.space_group_name_H-M   'P 1'
#
loop_
_entity.id
_entity.type
_entity.pdbx_description
1 polymer ?
#
loop_
_entity_poly.entity_id
_entity_poly.type
_entity_poly.pdbx_seq_one_letter_code
_entity_poly.pdbx_strand_id
1 'polypeptide(L)'
;MHSKHELEVEFHSYKEHHGTSNQQQMEAISDLKLTVDRLSHQVETKQVEVSTATGSLAQQQQHIRDVEKKLQDAETQRRELHNAIQELKGNIRVFCRVRPSKDDELVVPPALTCHDASKLSLAHAGESHGFSFDRVFGQKSSQTDLFEEVDGLVQSALDGYKVCLFAYGQTGSGKTFTMQGTSDPETWGLIPRALSKILKVADSMRDRGWEWTLQASFLEIYNEQLRDLLHDKDQPVPSYAIKHDEAWGTVVANANRFNVHSMEQVNSLMARAAKQRAVGCTDMNAQSSRSHSVFAMYLKGSNEQLGTELHGALHLVDLAGSERLDKSGATGAALKETQAINKSLSTLASVFAAKASSQAHVPFRDSKLTYLMEPCLSGQGKTLMLVNVAPELSNAHESLCSLRFAKQVNQCDTGGGRQGAKRSVKPSVSTSSSRASSAQSSSATAATSSSLMKKSRK
;
A
#
# COMPACT_ATOMS: atom_id res chain seq x y z
N MET A 1 110.85 -13.61 -32.40
CA MET A 1 110.45 -13.61 -30.97
C MET A 1 109.25 -12.71 -30.66
N HIS A 2 109.02 -11.60 -31.38
CA HIS A 2 107.85 -10.72 -31.17
C HIS A 2 106.48 -11.41 -31.32
N SER A 3 106.28 -12.17 -32.41
CA SER A 3 104.96 -12.78 -32.72
C SER A 3 104.52 -13.87 -31.72
N LYS A 4 105.44 -14.56 -31.03
CA LYS A 4 105.09 -15.55 -30.00
C LYS A 4 104.64 -14.89 -28.70
N HIS A 5 105.25 -13.77 -28.34
CA HIS A 5 104.91 -13.03 -27.14
C HIS A 5 103.55 -12.32 -27.28
N GLU A 6 103.25 -11.75 -28.46
CA GLU A 6 101.92 -11.19 -28.75
C GLU A 6 100.81 -12.24 -28.68
N LEU A 7 101.03 -13.43 -29.24
CA LEU A 7 100.07 -14.54 -29.16
C LEU A 7 99.87 -15.06 -27.73
N GLU A 8 100.92 -15.09 -26.90
CA GLU A 8 100.81 -15.49 -25.49
C GLU A 8 100.04 -14.46 -24.65
N VAL A 9 100.20 -13.17 -24.97
CA VAL A 9 99.47 -12.06 -24.33
C VAL A 9 98.00 -12.04 -24.78
N GLU A 10 97.72 -12.22 -26.08
CA GLU A 10 96.34 -12.37 -26.58
C GLU A 10 95.66 -13.61 -26.00
N PHE A 11 96.37 -14.73 -25.88
CA PHE A 11 95.81 -15.95 -25.28
C PHE A 11 95.53 -15.77 -23.77
N HIS A 12 96.41 -15.11 -23.02
CA HIS A 12 96.15 -14.79 -21.60
C HIS A 12 94.97 -13.82 -21.45
N SER A 13 94.92 -12.76 -22.24
CA SER A 13 93.81 -11.80 -22.26
C SER A 13 92.49 -12.47 -22.64
N TYR A 14 92.49 -13.33 -23.66
CA TYR A 14 91.32 -14.09 -24.10
C TYR A 14 90.85 -15.07 -23.02
N LYS A 15 91.79 -15.76 -22.36
CA LYS A 15 91.49 -16.73 -21.29
C LYS A 15 91.00 -16.04 -20.01
N GLU A 16 91.53 -14.88 -19.67
CA GLU A 16 91.04 -14.05 -18.56
C GLU A 16 89.66 -13.47 -18.85
N HIS A 17 89.43 -12.87 -20.04
CA HIS A 17 88.13 -12.31 -20.42
C HIS A 17 87.04 -13.38 -20.57
N HIS A 18 87.33 -14.54 -21.17
CA HIS A 18 86.36 -15.64 -21.24
C HIS A 18 86.19 -16.35 -19.90
N GLY A 19 87.24 -16.46 -19.08
CA GLY A 19 87.16 -17.01 -17.72
C GLY A 19 86.28 -16.17 -16.81
N THR A 20 86.49 -14.85 -16.80
CA THR A 20 85.66 -13.89 -16.04
C THR A 20 84.23 -13.83 -16.56
N SER A 21 84.02 -13.83 -17.89
CA SER A 21 82.67 -13.87 -18.49
C SER A 21 81.90 -15.14 -18.13
N ASN A 22 82.54 -16.32 -18.20
CA ASN A 22 81.92 -17.58 -17.80
C ASN A 22 81.63 -17.63 -16.29
N GLN A 23 82.49 -17.05 -15.46
CA GLN A 23 82.28 -16.98 -14.01
C GLN A 23 81.11 -16.04 -13.65
N GLN A 24 81.01 -14.88 -14.31
CA GLN A 24 79.86 -13.97 -14.18
C GLN A 24 78.55 -14.61 -14.64
N GLN A 25 78.57 -15.38 -15.74
CA GLN A 25 77.41 -16.14 -16.19
C GLN A 25 76.98 -17.22 -15.18
N MET A 26 77.95 -17.89 -14.53
CA MET A 26 77.67 -18.95 -13.55
C MET A 26 77.08 -18.38 -12.25
N GLU A 27 77.57 -17.23 -11.79
CA GLU A 27 76.96 -16.47 -10.68
C GLU A 27 75.54 -16.02 -11.02
N ALA A 28 75.33 -15.46 -12.21
CA ALA A 28 74.00 -15.05 -12.65
C ALA A 28 73.00 -16.22 -12.73
N ILE A 29 73.44 -17.40 -13.19
CA ILE A 29 72.60 -18.62 -13.22
C ILE A 29 72.27 -19.09 -11.79
N SER A 30 73.24 -19.02 -10.87
CA SER A 30 73.03 -19.37 -9.46
C SER A 30 71.99 -18.46 -8.80
N ASP A 31 72.11 -17.13 -8.99
CA ASP A 31 71.16 -16.15 -8.47
C ASP A 31 69.76 -16.30 -9.07
N LEU A 32 69.69 -16.59 -10.38
CA LEU A 32 68.42 -16.86 -11.05
C LEU A 32 67.76 -18.13 -10.48
N LYS A 33 68.54 -19.17 -10.19
CA LYS A 33 68.04 -20.42 -9.60
C LYS A 33 67.47 -20.21 -8.19
N LEU A 34 68.19 -19.47 -7.33
CA LEU A 34 67.70 -19.09 -6.01
C LEU A 34 66.41 -18.25 -6.10
N THR A 35 66.32 -17.38 -7.10
CA THR A 35 65.12 -16.59 -7.35
C THR A 35 63.93 -17.46 -7.78
N VAL A 36 64.15 -18.44 -8.67
CA VAL A 36 63.14 -19.41 -9.11
C VAL A 36 62.64 -20.26 -7.94
N ASP A 37 63.54 -20.75 -7.08
CA ASP A 37 63.16 -21.54 -5.92
C ASP A 37 62.32 -20.72 -4.93
N ARG A 38 62.72 -19.46 -4.68
CA ARG A 38 61.95 -18.53 -3.84
C ARG A 38 60.57 -18.25 -4.41
N LEU A 39 60.49 -17.97 -5.72
CA LEU A 39 59.21 -17.72 -6.39
C LEU A 39 58.31 -18.96 -6.37
N SER A 40 58.88 -20.15 -6.57
CA SER A 40 58.14 -21.42 -6.52
C SER A 40 57.51 -21.64 -5.15
N HIS A 41 58.25 -21.39 -4.08
CA HIS A 41 57.72 -21.48 -2.71
C HIS A 41 56.64 -20.42 -2.42
N GLN A 42 56.81 -19.20 -2.93
CA GLN A 42 55.79 -18.15 -2.84
C GLN A 42 54.51 -18.54 -3.58
N VAL A 43 54.61 -19.13 -4.77
CA VAL A 43 53.46 -19.62 -5.54
C VAL A 43 52.73 -20.72 -4.78
N GLU A 44 53.44 -21.68 -4.19
CA GLU A 44 52.83 -22.76 -3.42
C GLU A 44 52.10 -22.24 -2.16
N THR A 45 52.72 -21.30 -1.44
CA THR A 45 52.09 -20.65 -0.28
C THR A 45 50.82 -19.89 -0.69
N LYS A 46 50.89 -19.11 -1.78
CA LYS A 46 49.75 -18.38 -2.33
C LYS A 46 48.65 -19.33 -2.81
N GLN A 47 49.00 -20.49 -3.37
CA GLN A 47 48.03 -21.49 -3.81
C GLN A 47 47.22 -22.04 -2.64
N VAL A 48 47.87 -22.29 -1.49
CA VAL A 48 47.18 -22.73 -0.26
C VAL A 48 46.27 -21.63 0.31
N GLU A 49 46.74 -20.38 0.33
CA GLU A 49 45.91 -19.23 0.74
C GLU A 49 44.66 -19.09 -0.13
N VAL A 50 44.80 -19.18 -1.46
CA VAL A 50 43.67 -19.13 -2.41
C VAL A 50 42.71 -20.30 -2.19
N SER A 51 43.21 -21.52 -1.98
CA SER A 51 42.36 -22.68 -1.68
C SER A 51 41.57 -22.51 -0.38
N THR A 52 42.18 -21.90 0.63
CA THR A 52 41.54 -21.65 1.93
C THR A 52 40.47 -20.56 1.79
N ALA A 53 40.80 -19.45 1.13
CA ALA A 53 39.88 -18.35 0.88
C ALA A 53 38.67 -18.78 0.03
N THR A 54 38.89 -19.58 -1.01
CA THR A 54 37.80 -20.13 -1.85
C THR A 54 36.88 -21.07 -1.06
N GLY A 55 37.43 -21.92 -0.19
CA GLY A 55 36.64 -22.75 0.72
C GLY A 55 35.79 -21.91 1.69
N SER A 56 36.37 -20.88 2.29
CA SER A 56 35.65 -19.95 3.17
C SER A 56 34.54 -19.19 2.44
N LEU A 57 34.81 -18.71 1.22
CA LEU A 57 33.83 -18.01 0.39
C LEU A 57 32.65 -18.91 0.05
N ALA A 58 32.90 -20.17 -0.31
CA ALA A 58 31.85 -21.14 -0.59
C ALA A 58 30.97 -21.41 0.65
N GLN A 59 31.57 -21.53 1.83
CA GLN A 59 30.83 -21.69 3.08
C GLN A 59 29.96 -20.46 3.40
N GLN A 60 30.52 -19.25 3.25
CA GLN A 60 29.77 -18.01 3.46
C GLN A 60 28.60 -17.88 2.47
N GLN A 61 28.82 -18.19 1.19
CA GLN A 61 27.76 -18.18 0.18
C GLN A 61 26.64 -19.18 0.51
N GLN A 62 26.98 -20.37 1.00
CA GLN A 62 25.96 -21.32 1.43
C GLN A 62 25.18 -20.82 2.65
N HIS A 63 25.88 -20.24 3.63
CA HIS A 63 25.24 -19.66 4.80
C HIS A 63 24.27 -18.53 4.44
N ILE A 64 24.66 -17.64 3.53
CA ILE A 64 23.79 -16.56 3.02
C ILE A 64 22.51 -17.14 2.41
N ARG A 65 22.62 -18.14 1.53
CA ARG A 65 21.44 -18.81 0.93
C ARG A 65 20.51 -19.42 1.97
N ASP A 66 21.06 -20.06 3.00
CA ASP A 66 20.26 -20.68 4.06
C ASP A 66 19.53 -19.62 4.90
N VAL A 67 20.18 -18.48 5.18
CA VAL A 67 19.58 -17.36 5.90
C VAL A 67 18.49 -16.68 5.06
N GLU A 68 18.73 -16.45 3.77
CA GLU A 68 17.74 -15.89 2.84
C GLU A 68 16.48 -16.75 2.77
N LYS A 69 16.64 -18.07 2.68
CA LYS A 69 15.52 -19.02 2.69
C LYS A 69 14.71 -18.95 3.99
N LYS A 70 15.39 -18.94 5.14
CA LYS A 70 14.72 -18.79 6.45
C LYS A 70 13.96 -17.47 6.55
N LEU A 71 14.54 -16.38 6.05
CA LEU A 71 13.90 -15.06 6.02
C LEU A 71 12.64 -15.05 5.16
N GLN A 72 12.65 -15.77 4.03
CA GLN A 72 11.49 -15.94 3.16
C GLN A 72 10.36 -16.72 3.85
N ASP A 73 10.70 -17.86 4.48
CA ASP A 73 9.73 -18.69 5.19
C ASP A 73 9.08 -17.89 6.34
N ALA A 74 9.90 -17.15 7.10
CA ALA A 74 9.43 -16.28 8.16
C ALA A 74 8.49 -15.16 7.67
N GLU A 75 8.75 -14.57 6.50
CA GLU A 75 7.86 -13.55 5.91
C GLU A 75 6.50 -14.13 5.54
N THR A 76 6.52 -15.31 4.94
CA THR A 76 5.30 -16.02 4.53
C THR A 76 4.46 -16.33 5.77
N GLN A 77 5.09 -16.85 6.82
CA GLN A 77 4.44 -17.13 8.09
C GLN A 77 3.94 -15.85 8.77
N ARG A 78 4.71 -14.75 8.76
CA ARG A 78 4.28 -13.46 9.30
C ARG A 78 2.98 -12.98 8.65
N ARG A 79 2.87 -13.07 7.32
CA ARG A 79 1.67 -12.67 6.57
C ARG A 79 0.46 -13.52 6.95
N GLU A 80 0.64 -14.82 7.08
CA GLU A 80 -0.43 -15.76 7.46
C GLU A 80 -0.93 -15.51 8.88
N LEU A 81 0.00 -15.40 9.84
CA LEU A 81 -0.32 -15.09 11.23
C LEU A 81 -0.96 -13.71 11.35
N HIS A 82 -0.44 -12.70 10.64
CA HIS A 82 -1.02 -11.36 10.63
C HIS A 82 -2.45 -11.39 10.12
N ASN A 83 -2.71 -12.05 8.99
CA ASN A 83 -4.07 -12.18 8.46
C ASN A 83 -5.00 -12.92 9.44
N ALA A 84 -4.54 -14.02 10.03
CA ALA A 84 -5.31 -14.78 11.01
C ALA A 84 -5.69 -13.91 12.22
N ILE A 85 -4.75 -13.11 12.74
CA ILE A 85 -5.02 -12.14 13.80
C ILE A 85 -6.08 -11.12 13.37
N GLN A 86 -6.01 -10.59 12.15
CA GLN A 86 -7.00 -9.63 11.65
C GLN A 86 -8.39 -10.26 11.47
N GLU A 87 -8.47 -11.50 10.99
CA GLU A 87 -9.73 -12.24 10.86
C GLU A 87 -10.35 -12.56 12.23
N LEU A 88 -9.53 -12.96 13.21
CA LEU A 88 -9.99 -13.19 14.59
C LEU A 88 -10.49 -11.90 15.25
N LYS A 89 -9.91 -10.76 14.92
CA LYS A 89 -10.40 -9.43 15.35
C LYS A 89 -11.67 -8.99 14.60
N GLY A 90 -12.05 -9.67 13.53
CA GLY A 90 -13.18 -9.30 12.68
C GLY A 90 -12.75 -8.48 11.45
N ASN A 91 -13.35 -8.85 10.31
CA ASN A 91 -13.11 -8.17 9.03
C ASN A 91 -13.89 -6.85 8.91
N ILE A 92 -14.98 -6.68 9.66
CA ILE A 92 -15.63 -5.38 9.86
C ILE A 92 -15.45 -5.02 11.33
N ARG A 93 -14.86 -3.86 11.59
CA ARG A 93 -14.66 -3.32 12.94
C ARG A 93 -15.22 -1.91 13.05
N VAL A 94 -15.52 -1.51 14.27
CA VAL A 94 -16.05 -0.19 14.61
C VAL A 94 -15.25 0.40 15.76
N PHE A 95 -14.61 1.54 15.52
CA PHE A 95 -13.98 2.36 16.54
C PHE A 95 -14.83 3.61 16.80
N CYS A 96 -15.09 3.92 18.06
CA CYS A 96 -15.71 5.18 18.45
C CYS A 96 -14.66 6.18 18.90
N ARG A 97 -14.72 7.41 18.39
CA ARG A 97 -13.81 8.49 18.77
C ARG A 97 -14.59 9.72 19.22
N VAL A 98 -14.42 10.08 20.49
CA VAL A 98 -14.93 11.32 21.07
C VAL A 98 -13.87 12.40 20.88
N ARG A 99 -14.18 13.46 20.13
CA ARG A 99 -13.24 14.59 19.99
C ARG A 99 -13.13 15.38 21.30
N PRO A 100 -12.02 16.12 21.52
CA PRO A 100 -11.96 17.10 22.62
C PRO A 100 -13.14 18.08 22.57
N SER A 101 -13.61 18.49 23.75
CA SER A 101 -14.54 19.62 23.89
C SER A 101 -13.95 20.88 23.25
N LYS A 102 -14.80 21.71 22.63
CA LYS A 102 -14.37 23.03 22.12
C LYS A 102 -14.28 24.07 23.24
N ASP A 103 -15.01 23.84 24.32
CA ASP A 103 -15.03 24.70 25.49
C ASP A 103 -14.15 24.06 26.56
N ASP A 104 -12.99 24.67 26.85
CA ASP A 104 -12.06 24.24 27.90
C ASP A 104 -12.66 24.44 29.31
N GLU A 105 -13.71 25.26 29.44
CA GLU A 105 -14.46 25.51 30.66
C GLU A 105 -15.89 24.96 30.56
N LEU A 106 -16.04 23.64 30.59
CA LEU A 106 -17.37 23.03 30.68
C LEU A 106 -17.99 23.32 32.06
N VAL A 107 -18.83 24.36 32.15
CA VAL A 107 -19.77 24.56 33.26
C VAL A 107 -20.81 23.42 33.31
N VAL A 108 -21.01 22.71 32.19
CA VAL A 108 -21.98 21.62 32.03
C VAL A 108 -21.25 20.30 31.72
N PRO A 109 -21.54 19.19 32.43
CA PRO A 109 -20.89 17.91 32.15
C PRO A 109 -21.15 17.44 30.70
N PRO A 110 -20.16 16.76 30.08
CA PRO A 110 -20.30 16.27 28.71
C PRO A 110 -21.43 15.23 28.62
N ALA A 111 -22.12 15.18 27.47
CA ALA A 111 -23.15 14.18 27.23
C ALA A 111 -22.57 12.77 27.08
N LEU A 112 -21.30 12.65 26.68
CA LEU A 112 -20.60 11.40 26.47
C LEU A 112 -19.66 11.07 27.64
N THR A 113 -19.80 9.87 28.18
CA THR A 113 -18.90 9.32 29.21
C THR A 113 -18.26 8.04 28.68
N CYS A 114 -16.92 7.99 28.63
CA CYS A 114 -16.19 6.76 28.29
C CYS A 114 -15.92 5.97 29.58
N HIS A 115 -16.33 4.71 29.63
CA HIS A 115 -16.17 3.87 30.82
C HIS A 115 -14.86 3.07 30.78
N ASP A 116 -14.55 2.51 29.61
CA ASP A 116 -13.35 1.75 29.36
C ASP A 116 -12.96 1.84 27.86
N ALA A 117 -11.99 1.03 27.44
CA ALA A 117 -11.50 1.02 26.07
C ALA A 117 -12.50 0.48 25.02
N SER A 118 -13.66 -0.02 25.43
CA SER A 118 -14.68 -0.64 24.57
C SER A 118 -16.09 -0.09 24.79
N LYS A 119 -16.37 0.56 25.93
CA LYS A 119 -17.70 1.00 26.34
C LYS A 119 -17.79 2.50 26.59
N LEU A 120 -18.92 3.06 26.18
CA LEU A 120 -19.32 4.43 26.47
C LEU A 120 -20.83 4.57 26.68
N SER A 121 -21.24 5.63 27.37
CA SER A 121 -22.63 6.03 27.51
C SER A 121 -22.87 7.44 26.98
N LEU A 122 -24.05 7.65 26.39
CA LEU A 122 -24.55 8.95 25.97
C LEU A 122 -25.80 9.33 26.76
N ALA A 123 -25.78 10.48 27.44
CA ALA A 123 -26.94 11.08 28.07
C ALA A 123 -27.73 11.92 27.05
N HIS A 124 -29.02 11.61 26.86
CA HIS A 124 -29.90 12.37 25.98
C HIS A 124 -31.35 12.28 26.47
N ALA A 125 -32.07 13.41 26.50
CA ALA A 125 -33.49 13.48 26.88
C ALA A 125 -33.84 12.82 28.24
N GLY A 126 -32.92 12.86 29.22
CA GLY A 126 -33.11 12.26 30.54
C GLY A 126 -32.81 10.76 30.62
N GLU A 127 -32.45 10.13 29.49
CA GLU A 127 -32.03 8.73 29.42
C GLU A 127 -30.51 8.61 29.23
N SER A 128 -29.95 7.48 29.68
CA SER A 128 -28.56 7.10 29.42
C SER A 128 -28.53 5.89 28.49
N HIS A 129 -27.87 6.03 27.33
CA HIS A 129 -27.75 4.99 26.32
C HIS A 129 -26.33 4.42 26.30
N GLY A 130 -26.18 3.13 26.62
CA GLY A 130 -24.90 2.42 26.59
C GLY A 130 -24.56 1.82 25.22
N PHE A 131 -23.29 1.91 24.83
CA PHE A 131 -22.73 1.36 23.59
C PHE A 131 -21.43 0.61 23.86
N SER A 132 -21.18 -0.43 23.05
CA SER A 132 -19.95 -1.22 23.07
C SER A 132 -19.43 -1.37 21.64
N PHE A 133 -18.13 -1.13 21.46
CA PHE A 133 -17.41 -1.16 20.18
C PHE A 133 -16.07 -1.87 20.34
N ASP A 134 -15.39 -2.17 19.22
CA ASP A 134 -14.06 -2.81 19.27
C ASP A 134 -13.03 -1.94 19.99
N ARG A 135 -13.14 -0.61 19.83
CA ARG A 135 -12.33 0.36 20.54
C ARG A 135 -13.06 1.69 20.74
N VAL A 136 -12.86 2.32 21.89
CA VAL A 136 -13.37 3.64 22.25
C VAL A 136 -12.20 4.55 22.62
N PHE A 137 -12.08 5.65 21.89
CA PHE A 137 -11.10 6.71 22.11
C PHE A 137 -11.80 7.90 22.77
N GLY A 138 -11.40 8.19 24.00
CA GLY A 138 -11.91 9.34 24.76
C GLY A 138 -11.30 10.65 24.29
N GLN A 139 -11.74 11.75 24.91
CA GLN A 139 -11.32 13.12 24.55
C GLN A 139 -9.81 13.36 24.65
N LYS A 140 -9.10 12.56 25.46
CA LYS A 140 -7.64 12.68 25.66
C LYS A 140 -6.81 11.82 24.69
N SER A 141 -7.45 10.97 23.89
CA SER A 141 -6.75 10.07 22.98
C SER A 141 -6.12 10.82 21.81
N SER A 142 -4.84 10.58 21.59
CA SER A 142 -4.04 11.25 20.56
C SER A 142 -4.29 10.67 19.16
N GLN A 143 -3.75 11.33 18.13
CA GLN A 143 -3.71 10.77 16.77
C GLN A 143 -2.79 9.53 16.68
N THR A 144 -1.74 9.49 17.51
CA THR A 144 -0.81 8.37 17.59
C THR A 144 -1.50 7.15 18.18
N ASP A 145 -2.21 7.30 19.32
CA ASP A 145 -2.95 6.21 19.97
C ASP A 145 -3.96 5.56 19.00
N LEU A 146 -4.63 6.40 18.20
CA LEU A 146 -5.55 5.93 17.19
C LEU A 146 -4.84 5.13 16.09
N PHE A 147 -3.71 5.64 15.60
CA PHE A 147 -2.99 5.01 14.51
C PHE A 147 -2.38 3.66 14.92
N GLU A 148 -1.94 3.50 16.16
CA GLU A 148 -1.43 2.23 16.70
C GLU A 148 -2.44 1.08 16.57
N GLU A 149 -3.72 1.34 16.83
CA GLU A 149 -4.80 0.34 16.67
C GLU A 149 -5.15 0.05 15.20
N VAL A 150 -4.87 1.01 14.32
CA VAL A 150 -5.12 0.93 12.87
C VAL A 150 -3.94 0.33 12.11
N ASP A 151 -2.76 0.33 12.70
CA ASP A 151 -1.48 -0.04 12.09
C ASP A 151 -1.52 -1.39 11.35
N GLY A 152 -2.17 -2.38 11.96
CA GLY A 152 -2.32 -3.72 11.38
C GLY A 152 -3.19 -3.78 10.11
N LEU A 153 -4.14 -2.86 9.95
CA LEU A 153 -4.93 -2.76 8.72
C LEU A 153 -4.09 -2.19 7.58
N VAL A 154 -3.24 -1.20 7.86
CA VAL A 154 -2.28 -0.66 6.87
C VAL A 154 -1.30 -1.75 6.44
N GLN A 155 -0.82 -2.57 7.38
CA GLN A 155 0.01 -3.73 7.05
C GLN A 155 -0.74 -4.75 6.20
N SER A 156 -2.04 -4.94 6.43
CA SER A 156 -2.85 -5.84 5.60
C SER A 156 -2.91 -5.36 4.14
N ALA A 157 -2.94 -4.05 3.90
CA ALA A 157 -2.86 -3.53 2.54
C ALA A 157 -1.50 -3.84 1.88
N LEU A 158 -0.39 -3.70 2.62
CA LEU A 158 0.93 -4.14 2.13
C LEU A 158 0.99 -5.67 1.89
N ASP A 159 0.25 -6.46 2.67
CA ASP A 159 0.21 -7.92 2.51
C ASP A 159 -0.69 -8.38 1.34
N GLY A 160 -1.30 -7.46 0.58
CA GLY A 160 -2.12 -7.77 -0.60
C GLY A 160 -3.63 -7.80 -0.37
N TYR A 161 -4.10 -7.24 0.75
CA TYR A 161 -5.53 -7.16 1.05
C TYR A 161 -6.14 -5.82 0.62
N LYS A 162 -7.46 -5.83 0.44
CA LYS A 162 -8.28 -4.67 0.11
C LYS A 162 -8.83 -4.14 1.42
N VAL A 163 -8.44 -2.93 1.77
CA VAL A 163 -8.65 -2.37 3.10
C VAL A 163 -9.38 -1.04 2.96
N CYS A 164 -10.45 -0.83 3.73
CA CYS A 164 -11.17 0.43 3.79
C CYS A 164 -11.30 0.92 5.22
N LEU A 165 -10.85 2.15 5.47
CA LEU A 165 -11.05 2.87 6.71
C LEU A 165 -11.92 4.08 6.38
N PHE A 166 -13.06 4.22 7.04
CA PHE A 166 -13.95 5.36 6.78
C PHE A 166 -14.37 6.07 8.06
N ALA A 167 -14.37 7.40 8.03
CA ALA A 167 -14.81 8.26 9.12
C ALA A 167 -16.27 8.65 8.90
N TYR A 168 -17.09 8.47 9.93
CA TYR A 168 -18.53 8.70 9.91
C TYR A 168 -18.97 9.52 11.12
N GLY A 169 -19.94 10.41 10.94
CA GLY A 169 -20.51 11.24 12.01
C GLY A 169 -20.97 12.59 11.49
N GLN A 170 -21.59 13.39 12.35
CA GLN A 170 -22.08 14.72 11.97
C GLN A 170 -20.95 15.67 11.56
N THR A 171 -21.29 16.75 10.87
CA THR A 171 -20.37 17.86 10.64
C THR A 171 -19.85 18.43 11.96
N GLY A 172 -18.53 18.66 12.02
CA GLY A 172 -17.86 19.15 13.24
C GLY A 172 -17.55 18.08 14.30
N SER A 173 -17.84 16.79 14.08
CA SER A 173 -17.51 15.72 15.03
C SER A 173 -16.03 15.26 15.00
N GLY A 174 -15.24 15.72 14.03
CA GLY A 174 -13.81 15.40 13.93
C GLY A 174 -13.42 14.35 12.86
N LYS A 175 -14.29 14.08 11.87
CA LYS A 175 -14.00 13.16 10.75
C LYS A 175 -12.73 13.55 9.97
N THR A 176 -12.68 14.77 9.44
CA THR A 176 -11.53 15.27 8.67
C THR A 176 -10.27 15.37 9.54
N PHE A 177 -10.38 15.77 10.80
CA PHE A 177 -9.25 15.72 11.74
C PHE A 177 -8.75 14.29 11.94
N THR A 178 -9.63 13.30 11.99
CA THR A 178 -9.24 11.89 12.08
C THR A 178 -8.52 11.41 10.83
N MET A 179 -9.03 11.75 9.64
CA MET A 179 -8.47 11.27 8.38
C MET A 179 -7.20 12.03 7.96
N GLN A 180 -7.19 13.35 8.06
CA GLN A 180 -6.11 14.20 7.56
C GLN A 180 -5.27 14.77 8.70
N GLY A 181 -5.91 15.20 9.79
CA GLY A 181 -5.24 15.90 10.88
C GLY A 181 -5.00 17.37 10.55
N THR A 182 -3.92 17.93 11.11
CA THR A 182 -3.45 19.28 10.75
C THR A 182 -2.10 19.21 10.05
N SER A 183 -1.48 20.36 9.75
CA SER A 183 -0.14 20.43 9.19
C SER A 183 0.96 19.96 10.15
N ASP A 184 0.71 19.97 11.46
CA ASP A 184 1.67 19.54 12.48
C ASP A 184 1.81 18.00 12.50
N PRO A 185 3.03 17.44 12.36
CA PRO A 185 3.29 16.00 12.42
C PRO A 185 2.68 15.28 13.63
N GLU A 186 2.66 15.90 14.81
CA GLU A 186 2.07 15.30 16.01
C GLU A 186 0.56 15.08 15.87
N THR A 187 -0.10 15.95 15.10
CA THR A 187 -1.54 15.91 14.87
C THR A 187 -1.94 15.36 13.50
N TRP A 188 -0.99 14.80 12.74
CA TRP A 188 -1.27 14.08 11.49
C TRP A 188 -2.34 13.02 11.69
N GLY A 189 -3.30 12.96 10.77
CA GLY A 189 -4.36 11.96 10.76
C GLY A 189 -3.93 10.62 10.18
N LEU A 190 -4.91 9.77 9.90
CA LEU A 190 -4.70 8.42 9.38
C LEU A 190 -4.01 8.42 8.00
N ILE A 191 -4.36 9.33 7.09
CA ILE A 191 -3.80 9.38 5.72
C ILE A 191 -2.28 9.60 5.75
N PRO A 192 -1.74 10.72 6.27
CA PRO A 192 -0.29 10.94 6.29
C PRO A 192 0.47 9.88 7.09
N ARG A 193 -0.08 9.37 8.21
CA ARG A 193 0.56 8.31 9.00
C ARG A 193 0.62 6.97 8.27
N ALA A 194 -0.48 6.56 7.62
CA ALA A 194 -0.53 5.33 6.83
C ALA A 194 0.48 5.38 5.67
N LEU A 195 0.57 6.53 5.00
CA LEU A 195 1.51 6.73 3.89
C LEU A 195 2.97 6.72 4.36
N SER A 196 3.27 7.36 5.48
CA SER A 196 4.59 7.30 6.10
C SER A 196 5.00 5.86 6.41
N LYS A 197 4.09 5.07 6.99
CA LYS A 197 4.32 3.65 7.23
C LYS A 197 4.54 2.87 5.93
N ILE A 198 3.67 3.04 4.94
CA ILE A 198 3.76 2.32 3.67
C ILE A 198 5.12 2.56 3.01
N LEU A 199 5.55 3.83 2.94
CA LEU A 199 6.85 4.19 2.37
C LEU A 199 8.01 3.55 3.15
N LYS A 200 7.99 3.63 4.49
CA LYS A 200 9.02 3.02 5.34
C LYS A 200 9.10 1.49 5.17
N VAL A 201 7.95 0.81 5.16
CA VAL A 201 7.91 -0.65 5.01
C VAL A 201 8.34 -1.05 3.60
N ALA A 202 7.85 -0.37 2.57
CA ALA A 202 8.25 -0.62 1.18
C ALA A 202 9.76 -0.47 0.98
N ASP A 203 10.37 0.57 1.56
CA ASP A 203 11.81 0.80 1.51
C ASP A 203 12.60 -0.30 2.25
N SER A 204 12.16 -0.67 3.46
CA SER A 204 12.79 -1.76 4.24
C SER A 204 12.71 -3.13 3.57
N MET A 205 11.76 -3.33 2.65
CA MET A 205 11.63 -4.58 1.90
C MET A 205 12.49 -4.61 0.63
N ARG A 206 13.09 -3.48 0.22
CA ARG A 206 13.94 -3.41 -0.98
C ARG A 206 15.18 -4.30 -0.85
N ASP A 207 15.82 -4.28 0.31
CA ASP A 207 16.99 -5.13 0.62
C ASP A 207 16.65 -6.63 0.56
N ARG A 208 15.36 -6.97 0.53
CA ARG A 208 14.82 -8.34 0.45
C ARG A 208 14.30 -8.68 -0.96
N GLY A 209 14.67 -7.89 -1.97
CA GLY A 209 14.31 -8.10 -3.37
C GLY A 209 12.87 -7.68 -3.73
N TRP A 210 12.19 -6.90 -2.90
CA TRP A 210 10.87 -6.36 -3.23
C TRP A 210 10.96 -5.02 -3.94
N GLU A 211 10.29 -4.92 -5.06
CA GLU A 211 10.08 -3.67 -5.79
C GLU A 211 8.63 -3.23 -5.63
N TRP A 212 8.43 -1.98 -5.21
CA TRP A 212 7.11 -1.43 -4.91
C TRP A 212 6.75 -0.30 -5.87
N THR A 213 5.58 -0.43 -6.50
CA THR A 213 4.90 0.67 -7.19
C THR A 213 3.73 1.14 -6.32
N LEU A 214 3.85 2.35 -5.79
CA LEU A 214 2.88 2.95 -4.87
C LEU A 214 2.15 4.08 -5.60
N GLN A 215 0.84 3.94 -5.79
CA GLN A 215 0.05 4.91 -6.55
C GLN A 215 -1.07 5.52 -5.72
N ALA A 216 -1.06 6.84 -5.55
CA ALA A 216 -2.10 7.57 -4.85
C ALA A 216 -3.13 8.16 -5.83
N SER A 217 -4.41 8.11 -5.46
CA SER A 217 -5.50 8.84 -6.11
C SER A 217 -6.37 9.50 -5.06
N PHE A 218 -6.99 10.62 -5.41
CA PHE A 218 -7.87 11.34 -4.49
C PHE A 218 -9.12 11.80 -5.22
N LEU A 219 -10.26 11.21 -4.84
CA LEU A 219 -11.55 11.42 -5.46
C LEU A 219 -12.52 12.12 -4.49
N GLU A 220 -13.46 12.84 -5.08
CA GLU A 220 -14.64 13.39 -4.42
C GLU A 220 -15.89 12.76 -5.03
N ILE A 221 -16.83 12.33 -4.18
CA ILE A 221 -18.18 11.95 -4.57
C ILE A 221 -19.12 13.03 -4.05
N TYR A 222 -19.69 13.80 -4.96
CA TYR A 222 -20.63 14.87 -4.67
C TYR A 222 -21.84 14.74 -5.57
N ASN A 223 -23.04 14.71 -5.00
CA ASN A 223 -24.29 14.53 -5.74
C ASN A 223 -24.29 13.30 -6.68
N GLU A 224 -23.75 12.16 -6.20
CA GLU A 224 -23.55 10.92 -6.97
C GLU A 224 -22.69 11.07 -8.26
N GLN A 225 -21.94 12.16 -8.37
CA GLN A 225 -20.95 12.40 -9.41
C GLN A 225 -19.55 12.22 -8.85
N LEU A 226 -18.68 11.61 -9.66
CA LEU A 226 -17.26 11.43 -9.36
C LEU A 226 -16.48 12.62 -9.87
N ARG A 227 -15.58 13.14 -9.04
CA ARG A 227 -14.63 14.19 -9.39
C ARG A 227 -13.24 13.81 -8.92
N ASP A 228 -12.26 13.98 -9.79
CA ASP A 228 -10.86 13.81 -9.42
C ASP A 228 -10.30 15.11 -8.82
N LEU A 229 -9.86 15.04 -7.56
CA LEU A 229 -9.29 16.18 -6.85
C LEU A 229 -7.84 16.45 -7.24
N LEU A 230 -7.22 15.54 -8.00
CA LEU A 230 -5.86 15.66 -8.53
C LEU A 230 -5.86 15.94 -10.03
N HIS A 231 -7.02 16.20 -10.65
CA HIS A 231 -7.11 16.58 -12.05
C HIS A 231 -6.39 17.91 -12.32
N ASP A 232 -5.76 18.03 -13.48
CA ASP A 232 -5.12 19.28 -13.91
C ASP A 232 -6.16 20.21 -14.52
N LYS A 233 -6.21 21.46 -14.04
CA LYS A 233 -7.23 22.43 -14.48
C LYS A 233 -7.09 22.79 -15.95
N ASP A 234 -5.89 22.66 -16.50
CA ASP A 234 -5.59 22.99 -17.89
C ASP A 234 -5.96 21.85 -18.85
N GLN A 235 -6.33 20.68 -18.33
CA GLN A 235 -6.73 19.52 -19.12
C GLN A 235 -8.26 19.37 -19.18
N PRO A 236 -8.81 18.88 -20.31
CA PRO A 236 -10.23 18.56 -20.40
C PRO A 236 -10.62 17.51 -19.36
N VAL A 237 -11.73 17.73 -18.65
CA VAL A 237 -12.22 16.81 -17.63
C VAL A 237 -12.80 15.57 -18.31
N PRO A 238 -12.24 14.37 -18.10
CA PRO A 238 -12.79 13.15 -18.68
C PRO A 238 -14.05 12.69 -17.94
N SER A 239 -14.78 11.76 -18.54
CA SER A 239 -15.86 11.05 -17.84
C SER A 239 -15.26 10.03 -16.87
N TYR A 240 -15.63 10.13 -15.60
CA TYR A 240 -15.22 9.20 -14.55
C TYR A 240 -16.30 8.13 -14.33
N ALA A 241 -15.92 6.86 -14.46
CA ALA A 241 -16.82 5.73 -14.27
C ALA A 241 -16.16 4.61 -13.46
N ILE A 242 -16.92 4.01 -12.55
CA ILE A 242 -16.46 2.85 -11.77
C ILE A 242 -16.44 1.63 -12.68
N LYS A 243 -15.29 0.95 -12.73
CA LYS A 243 -15.05 -0.28 -13.49
C LYS A 243 -14.45 -1.36 -12.59
N HIS A 244 -14.63 -2.61 -13.00
CA HIS A 244 -13.95 -3.73 -12.38
C HIS A 244 -12.49 -3.79 -12.83
N ASP A 245 -11.61 -4.14 -11.91
CA ASP A 245 -10.18 -4.30 -12.08
C ASP A 245 -9.74 -5.61 -11.41
N GLU A 246 -8.94 -6.41 -12.09
CA GLU A 246 -8.55 -7.73 -11.58
C GLU A 246 -7.66 -7.67 -10.33
N ALA A 247 -6.84 -6.62 -10.20
CA ALA A 247 -5.92 -6.44 -9.08
C ALA A 247 -6.61 -5.76 -7.90
N TRP A 248 -7.37 -4.69 -8.19
CA TRP A 248 -7.87 -3.76 -7.19
C TRP A 248 -9.38 -3.90 -6.89
N GLY A 249 -10.08 -4.77 -7.62
CA GLY A 249 -11.52 -4.97 -7.46
C GLY A 249 -12.32 -3.90 -8.22
N THR A 250 -12.58 -2.75 -7.61
CA THR A 250 -13.33 -1.65 -8.25
C THR A 250 -12.51 -0.39 -8.26
N VAL A 251 -12.35 0.21 -9.44
CA VAL A 251 -11.55 1.43 -9.65
C VAL A 251 -12.31 2.44 -10.48
N VAL A 252 -11.91 3.70 -10.38
CA VAL A 252 -12.46 4.76 -11.24
C VAL A 252 -11.60 4.91 -12.48
N ALA A 253 -12.19 4.68 -13.65
CA ALA A 253 -11.54 4.89 -14.93
C ALA A 253 -11.26 6.39 -15.16
N ASN A 254 -10.12 6.69 -15.79
CA ASN A 254 -9.62 8.03 -16.08
C ASN A 254 -9.27 8.90 -14.86
N ALA A 255 -9.41 8.37 -13.64
CA ALA A 255 -8.90 9.05 -12.45
C ALA A 255 -7.37 9.04 -12.45
N ASN A 256 -6.76 10.17 -12.12
CA ASN A 256 -5.32 10.29 -12.04
C ASN A 256 -4.77 9.46 -10.87
N ARG A 257 -3.65 8.77 -11.15
CA ARG A 257 -2.89 8.01 -10.17
C ARG A 257 -1.45 8.49 -10.22
N PHE A 258 -0.95 9.01 -9.11
CA PHE A 258 0.39 9.54 -9.01
C PHE A 258 1.28 8.55 -8.27
N ASN A 259 2.45 8.25 -8.85
CA ASN A 259 3.46 7.49 -8.15
C ASN A 259 3.99 8.30 -6.96
N VAL A 260 4.09 7.66 -5.81
CA VAL A 260 4.53 8.29 -4.56
C VAL A 260 5.78 7.59 -4.05
N HIS A 261 6.84 8.36 -3.85
CA HIS A 261 8.14 7.90 -3.36
C HIS A 261 8.62 8.63 -2.10
N SER A 262 7.96 9.74 -1.72
CA SER A 262 8.32 10.52 -0.53
C SER A 262 7.11 11.17 0.13
N MET A 263 7.27 11.53 1.42
CA MET A 263 6.25 12.29 2.15
C MET A 263 6.04 13.71 1.59
N GLU A 264 7.04 14.29 0.93
CA GLU A 264 6.90 15.60 0.26
C GLU A 264 5.90 15.54 -0.88
N GLN A 265 5.96 14.47 -1.70
CA GLN A 265 4.99 14.23 -2.78
C GLN A 265 3.59 13.99 -2.21
N VAL A 266 3.48 13.23 -1.12
CA VAL A 266 2.21 13.04 -0.40
C VAL A 266 1.62 14.37 0.04
N ASN A 267 2.40 15.20 0.73
CA ASN A 267 1.95 16.49 1.24
C ASN A 267 1.53 17.42 0.10
N SER A 268 2.25 17.40 -1.02
CA SER A 268 1.91 18.15 -2.23
C SER A 268 0.58 17.70 -2.84
N LEU A 269 0.34 16.39 -2.93
CA LEU A 269 -0.93 15.84 -3.42
C LEU A 269 -2.10 16.20 -2.49
N MET A 270 -1.89 16.11 -1.18
CA MET A 270 -2.90 16.49 -0.18
C MET A 270 -3.23 17.98 -0.24
N ALA A 271 -2.22 18.85 -0.35
CA ALA A 271 -2.41 20.29 -0.50
C ALA A 271 -3.13 20.64 -1.81
N ARG A 272 -2.79 19.99 -2.92
CA ARG A 272 -3.48 20.14 -4.21
C ARG A 272 -4.95 19.76 -4.10
N ALA A 273 -5.25 18.60 -3.51
CA ALA A 273 -6.62 18.14 -3.32
C ALA A 273 -7.43 19.08 -2.42
N ALA A 274 -6.83 19.57 -1.32
CA ALA A 274 -7.46 20.54 -0.43
C ALA A 274 -7.79 21.85 -1.16
N LYS A 275 -6.87 22.37 -1.98
CA LYS A 275 -7.10 23.57 -2.82
C LYS A 275 -8.22 23.33 -3.82
N GLN A 276 -8.24 22.18 -4.49
CA GLN A 276 -9.28 21.85 -5.47
C GLN A 276 -10.66 21.72 -4.83
N ARG A 277 -10.72 21.18 -3.61
CA ARG A 277 -11.94 21.07 -2.81
C ARG A 277 -12.42 22.45 -2.33
N ALA A 278 -11.51 23.33 -1.92
CA ALA A 278 -11.83 24.70 -1.52
C ALA A 278 -12.41 25.54 -2.66
N VAL A 279 -11.89 25.40 -3.89
CA VAL A 279 -12.40 26.12 -5.08
C VAL A 279 -13.83 25.72 -5.43
N GLY A 280 -14.29 24.52 -5.02
CA GLY A 280 -15.70 24.14 -5.14
C GLY A 280 -16.61 24.89 -4.16
N CYS A 281 -16.09 25.26 -2.99
CA CYS A 281 -16.83 25.98 -1.96
C CYS A 281 -17.06 27.43 -2.40
N THR A 282 -18.23 27.75 -2.94
CA THR A 282 -18.74 29.13 -3.00
C THR A 282 -19.42 29.47 -1.67
N ASP A 283 -19.38 30.74 -1.23
CA ASP A 283 -19.68 31.24 0.13
C ASP A 283 -21.02 30.81 0.78
N MET A 284 -21.92 30.13 0.06
CA MET A 284 -23.16 29.55 0.61
C MET A 284 -23.07 28.05 0.99
N ASN A 285 -22.01 27.35 0.59
CA ASN A 285 -21.89 25.90 0.76
C ASN A 285 -20.55 25.54 1.41
N ALA A 286 -20.58 25.12 2.68
CA ALA A 286 -19.46 24.41 3.29
C ALA A 286 -19.32 23.01 2.65
N GLN A 287 -18.88 22.95 1.39
CA GLN A 287 -18.94 21.77 0.52
C GLN A 287 -18.16 20.57 1.06
N SER A 288 -17.17 20.79 1.95
CA SER A 288 -16.44 19.70 2.62
C SER A 288 -17.32 18.84 3.53
N SER A 289 -18.41 19.39 4.08
CA SER A 289 -19.40 18.65 4.87
C SER A 289 -20.40 17.85 4.02
N ARG A 290 -20.46 18.15 2.72
CA ARG A 290 -21.51 17.72 1.80
C ARG A 290 -21.02 16.81 0.68
N SER A 291 -19.74 16.45 0.68
CA SER A 291 -19.16 15.50 -0.26
C SER A 291 -18.36 14.43 0.47
N HIS A 292 -18.30 13.24 -0.10
CA HIS A 292 -17.41 12.18 0.39
C HIS A 292 -16.05 12.34 -0.27
N SER A 293 -15.00 12.22 0.51
CA SER A 293 -13.62 12.22 0.03
C SER A 293 -13.05 10.82 0.13
N VAL A 294 -12.50 10.31 -0.97
CA VAL A 294 -11.92 8.98 -1.06
C VAL A 294 -10.47 9.11 -1.48
N PHE A 295 -9.56 8.99 -0.51
CA PHE A 295 -8.15 8.78 -0.80
C PHE A 295 -7.92 7.29 -1.00
N ALA A 296 -7.28 6.90 -2.10
CA ALA A 296 -6.94 5.50 -2.36
C ALA A 296 -5.46 5.37 -2.69
N MET A 297 -4.80 4.45 -1.99
CA MET A 297 -3.42 4.03 -2.24
C MET A 297 -3.43 2.61 -2.79
N TYR A 298 -2.91 2.44 -4.01
CA TYR A 298 -2.74 1.15 -4.68
C TYR A 298 -1.30 0.68 -4.51
N LEU A 299 -1.12 -0.54 -4.01
CA LEU A 299 0.16 -1.09 -3.56
C LEU A 299 0.50 -2.33 -4.38
N LYS A 300 1.36 -2.16 -5.39
CA LYS A 300 1.88 -3.27 -6.17
C LYS A 300 3.30 -3.60 -5.72
N GLY A 301 3.49 -4.79 -5.14
CA GLY A 301 4.79 -5.30 -4.74
C GLY A 301 5.18 -6.50 -5.61
N SER A 302 6.37 -6.49 -6.20
CA SER A 302 6.92 -7.62 -6.97
C SER A 302 8.22 -8.09 -6.36
N ASN A 303 8.40 -9.41 -6.28
CA ASN A 303 9.67 -10.03 -5.93
C ASN A 303 9.97 -11.12 -6.95
N GLU A 304 10.90 -10.82 -7.86
CA GLU A 304 11.26 -11.71 -8.97
C GLU A 304 11.93 -12.99 -8.51
N GLN A 305 12.81 -12.90 -7.51
CA GLN A 305 13.51 -14.05 -6.94
C GLN A 305 12.53 -15.07 -6.36
N LEU A 306 11.41 -14.58 -5.81
CA LEU A 306 10.35 -15.40 -5.23
C LEU A 306 9.19 -15.68 -6.21
N GLY A 307 9.24 -15.15 -7.44
CA GLY A 307 8.15 -15.23 -8.42
C GLY A 307 6.80 -14.73 -7.88
N THR A 308 6.80 -13.81 -6.92
CA THR A 308 5.62 -13.40 -6.15
C THR A 308 5.23 -11.96 -6.48
N GLU A 309 3.94 -11.75 -6.76
CA GLU A 309 3.36 -10.42 -6.93
C GLU A 309 2.22 -10.21 -5.92
N LEU A 310 2.21 -9.05 -5.27
CA LEU A 310 1.21 -8.62 -4.30
C LEU A 310 0.44 -7.41 -4.83
N HIS A 311 -0.87 -7.44 -4.66
CA HIS A 311 -1.77 -6.34 -4.99
C HIS A 311 -2.67 -6.06 -3.79
N GLY A 312 -2.33 -5.06 -2.96
CA GLY A 312 -3.26 -4.51 -1.96
C GLY A 312 -3.69 -3.06 -2.18
N ALA A 313 -4.86 -2.71 -1.67
CA ALA A 313 -5.43 -1.37 -1.80
C ALA A 313 -5.83 -0.85 -0.42
N LEU A 314 -5.52 0.41 -0.13
CA LEU A 314 -5.95 1.11 1.07
C LEU A 314 -6.82 2.30 0.70
N HIS A 315 -8.11 2.21 1.05
CA HIS A 315 -9.09 3.28 0.89
C HIS A 315 -9.29 3.99 2.23
N LEU A 316 -9.01 5.28 2.28
CA LEU A 316 -9.19 6.16 3.44
C LEU A 316 -10.29 7.18 3.08
N VAL A 317 -11.46 7.02 3.69
CA VAL A 317 -12.69 7.69 3.27
C VAL A 317 -13.19 8.66 4.33
N ASP A 318 -13.24 9.94 4.02
CA ASP A 318 -13.88 10.97 4.85
C ASP A 318 -15.30 11.20 4.33
N LEU A 319 -16.30 10.66 5.02
CA LEU A 319 -17.69 10.75 4.59
C LEU A 319 -18.26 12.15 4.83
N ALA A 320 -19.30 12.50 4.09
CA ALA A 320 -20.13 13.66 4.35
C ALA A 320 -20.78 13.58 5.75
N GLY A 321 -21.28 14.73 6.24
CA GLY A 321 -22.03 14.83 7.50
C GLY A 321 -23.24 13.89 7.53
N SER A 322 -23.45 13.22 8.67
CA SER A 322 -24.58 12.31 8.88
C SER A 322 -25.86 12.99 9.39
N GLU A 323 -25.83 14.31 9.59
CA GLU A 323 -26.97 15.07 10.08
C GLU A 323 -28.19 15.02 9.14
N ARG A 324 -29.39 15.00 9.72
CA ARG A 324 -30.65 14.86 8.97
C ARG A 324 -31.17 16.17 8.38
N LEU A 325 -31.92 16.02 7.28
CA LEU A 325 -32.58 17.08 6.50
C LEU A 325 -33.48 18.02 7.30
N ASP A 326 -34.11 17.53 8.37
CA ASP A 326 -35.22 18.22 9.05
C ASP A 326 -34.82 19.57 9.68
N LYS A 327 -33.51 19.82 9.83
CA LYS A 327 -32.95 21.08 10.35
C LYS A 327 -32.42 22.04 9.28
N SER A 328 -32.37 21.65 8.00
CA SER A 328 -31.63 22.43 6.99
C SER A 328 -32.45 23.54 6.33
N GLY A 329 -33.79 23.45 6.33
CA GLY A 329 -34.66 24.41 5.63
C GLY A 329 -34.40 24.51 4.11
N ALA A 330 -33.69 23.53 3.53
CA ALA A 330 -33.20 23.60 2.16
C ALA A 330 -34.32 23.46 1.12
N THR A 331 -34.33 24.34 0.12
CA THR A 331 -35.28 24.30 -1.02
C THR A 331 -34.54 24.21 -2.36
N GLY A 332 -35.24 23.78 -3.41
CA GLY A 332 -34.69 23.76 -4.78
C GLY A 332 -33.45 22.89 -4.96
N ALA A 333 -32.36 23.47 -5.48
CA ALA A 333 -31.10 22.77 -5.74
C ALA A 333 -30.42 22.24 -4.46
N ALA A 334 -30.50 22.98 -3.35
CA ALA A 334 -29.94 22.56 -2.07
C ALA A 334 -30.68 21.34 -1.48
N LEU A 335 -31.98 21.20 -1.77
CA LEU A 335 -32.75 20.01 -1.39
C LEU A 335 -32.27 18.77 -2.16
N LYS A 336 -32.09 18.89 -3.50
CA LYS A 336 -31.58 17.80 -4.34
C LYS A 336 -30.18 17.34 -3.90
N GLU A 337 -29.30 18.30 -3.61
CA GLU A 337 -27.97 18.04 -3.07
C GLU A 337 -28.05 17.26 -1.75
N THR A 338 -28.87 17.73 -0.81
CA THR A 338 -29.00 17.07 0.50
C THR A 338 -29.64 15.68 0.38
N GLN A 339 -30.59 15.49 -0.54
CA GLN A 339 -31.14 14.17 -0.87
C GLN A 339 -30.07 13.22 -1.42
N ALA A 340 -29.16 13.70 -2.26
CA ALA A 340 -28.09 12.86 -2.81
C ALA A 340 -27.04 12.45 -1.76
N ILE A 341 -26.69 13.36 -0.85
CA ILE A 341 -25.81 13.04 0.30
C ILE A 341 -26.46 11.95 1.15
N ASN A 342 -27.71 12.16 1.54
CA ASN A 342 -28.44 11.18 2.35
C ASN A 342 -28.69 9.87 1.60
N LYS A 343 -28.83 9.89 0.28
CA LYS A 343 -28.91 8.67 -0.54
C LYS A 343 -27.67 7.80 -0.32
N SER A 344 -26.48 8.34 -0.51
CA SER A 344 -25.23 7.56 -0.37
C SER A 344 -25.04 6.97 1.04
N LEU A 345 -25.35 7.72 2.10
CA LEU A 345 -25.27 7.24 3.48
C LEU A 345 -26.38 6.22 3.81
N SER A 346 -27.60 6.42 3.28
CA SER A 346 -28.71 5.48 3.44
C SER A 346 -28.43 4.17 2.70
N THR A 347 -27.87 4.23 1.50
CA THR A 347 -27.43 3.04 0.76
C THR A 347 -26.31 2.30 1.51
N LEU A 348 -25.34 3.03 2.08
CA LEU A 348 -24.30 2.43 2.93
C LEU A 348 -24.93 1.69 4.12
N ALA A 349 -25.93 2.29 4.76
CA ALA A 349 -26.66 1.63 5.84
C ALA A 349 -27.42 0.38 5.37
N SER A 350 -28.07 0.43 4.21
CA SER A 350 -28.73 -0.73 3.59
C SER A 350 -27.73 -1.86 3.27
N VAL A 351 -26.53 -1.52 2.81
CA VAL A 351 -25.45 -2.51 2.57
C VAL A 351 -25.06 -3.22 3.86
N PHE A 352 -24.81 -2.50 4.95
CA PHE A 352 -24.50 -3.12 6.23
C PHE A 352 -25.69 -3.91 6.80
N ALA A 353 -26.92 -3.41 6.67
CA ALA A 353 -28.11 -4.15 7.07
C ALA A 353 -28.26 -5.48 6.32
N ALA A 354 -28.06 -5.45 5.00
CA ALA A 354 -28.10 -6.65 4.16
C ALA A 354 -27.00 -7.64 4.54
N LYS A 355 -25.79 -7.16 4.87
CA LYS A 355 -24.70 -8.01 5.35
C LYS A 355 -24.95 -8.61 6.74
N ALA A 356 -25.42 -7.82 7.70
CA ALA A 356 -25.78 -8.31 9.04
C ALA A 356 -26.86 -9.40 8.99
N SER A 357 -27.81 -9.26 8.06
CA SER A 357 -28.87 -10.26 7.83
C SER A 357 -28.49 -11.34 6.83
N SER A 358 -27.23 -11.40 6.38
CA SER A 358 -26.72 -12.39 5.41
C SER A 358 -27.59 -12.54 4.16
N GLN A 359 -28.11 -11.43 3.63
CA GLN A 359 -28.93 -11.43 2.42
C GLN A 359 -28.11 -11.86 1.21
N ALA A 360 -28.74 -12.61 0.29
CA ALA A 360 -28.11 -13.07 -0.94
C ALA A 360 -27.72 -11.90 -1.87
N HIS A 361 -28.54 -10.84 -1.89
CA HIS A 361 -28.27 -9.64 -2.67
C HIS A 361 -27.92 -8.48 -1.74
N VAL A 362 -26.75 -7.86 -1.97
CA VAL A 362 -26.30 -6.66 -1.26
C VAL A 362 -26.27 -5.48 -2.26
N PRO A 363 -26.94 -4.36 -1.98
CA PRO A 363 -27.15 -3.28 -2.96
C PRO A 363 -25.94 -2.35 -3.11
N PHE A 364 -24.76 -2.90 -3.43
CA PHE A 364 -23.53 -2.10 -3.58
C PHE A 364 -23.64 -1.06 -4.70
N ARG A 365 -24.38 -1.36 -5.77
CA ARG A 365 -24.46 -0.51 -6.97
C ARG A 365 -25.41 0.69 -6.85
N ASP A 366 -26.19 0.78 -5.77
CA ASP A 366 -27.23 1.80 -5.59
C ASP A 366 -26.64 3.20 -5.33
N SER A 367 -25.38 3.27 -4.87
CA SER A 367 -24.58 4.50 -4.76
C SER A 367 -23.16 4.28 -5.29
N LYS A 368 -22.55 5.34 -5.84
CA LYS A 368 -21.13 5.32 -6.24
C LYS A 368 -20.20 5.02 -5.07
N LEU A 369 -20.53 5.48 -3.87
CA LEU A 369 -19.74 5.25 -2.66
C LEU A 369 -19.68 3.75 -2.33
N THR A 370 -20.83 3.12 -2.20
CA THR A 370 -20.92 1.70 -1.86
C THR A 370 -20.37 0.81 -2.95
N TYR A 371 -20.47 1.21 -4.22
CA TYR A 371 -19.91 0.45 -5.33
C TYR A 371 -18.38 0.49 -5.30
N LEU A 372 -17.78 1.65 -4.98
CA LEU A 372 -16.33 1.78 -4.84
C LEU A 372 -15.79 1.02 -3.60
N MET A 373 -16.60 0.90 -2.55
CA MET A 373 -16.22 0.18 -1.32
C MET A 373 -16.49 -1.33 -1.38
N GLU A 374 -17.18 -1.83 -2.40
CA GLU A 374 -17.58 -3.24 -2.55
C GLU A 374 -16.43 -4.24 -2.30
N PRO A 375 -15.21 -4.07 -2.87
CA PRO A 375 -14.12 -5.03 -2.67
C PRO A 375 -13.61 -5.10 -1.22
N CYS A 376 -13.81 -4.04 -0.44
CA CYS A 376 -13.39 -3.98 0.96
C CYS A 376 -14.47 -4.50 1.91
N LEU A 377 -15.73 -4.46 1.47
CA LEU A 377 -16.92 -4.91 2.22
C LEU A 377 -17.34 -6.35 1.88
N SER A 378 -16.65 -7.01 0.96
CA SER A 378 -16.97 -8.38 0.51
C SER A 378 -15.74 -9.28 0.53
N GLY A 379 -15.96 -10.60 0.56
CA GLY A 379 -14.89 -11.59 0.54
C GLY A 379 -13.87 -11.40 1.67
N GLN A 380 -12.60 -11.25 1.29
CA GLN A 380 -11.46 -11.06 2.20
C GLN A 380 -11.11 -9.57 2.45
N GLY A 381 -11.99 -8.66 2.02
CA GLY A 381 -11.84 -7.24 2.32
C GLY A 381 -11.87 -6.98 3.83
N LYS A 382 -11.10 -6.00 4.28
CA LYS A 382 -11.07 -5.56 5.68
C LYS A 382 -11.58 -4.14 5.76
N THR A 383 -12.53 -3.89 6.65
CA THR A 383 -13.18 -2.60 6.80
C THR A 383 -13.17 -2.15 8.25
N LEU A 384 -12.83 -0.88 8.47
CA LEU A 384 -12.93 -0.21 9.76
C LEU A 384 -13.78 1.05 9.63
N MET A 385 -14.85 1.10 10.40
CA MET A 385 -15.63 2.30 10.63
C MET A 385 -15.05 3.08 11.82
N LEU A 386 -14.75 4.36 11.63
CA LEU A 386 -14.47 5.29 12.71
C LEU A 386 -15.70 6.19 12.92
N VAL A 387 -16.48 5.93 13.97
CA VAL A 387 -17.59 6.80 14.36
C VAL A 387 -17.08 7.96 15.21
N ASN A 388 -17.07 9.15 14.63
CA ASN A 388 -16.68 10.40 15.26
C ASN A 388 -17.89 11.09 15.90
N VAL A 389 -17.81 11.35 17.21
CA VAL A 389 -18.88 11.97 17.99
C VAL A 389 -18.38 13.17 18.77
N ALA A 390 -19.30 14.10 19.06
CA ALA A 390 -19.03 15.35 19.74
C ALA A 390 -19.55 15.27 21.19
N PRO A 391 -18.77 15.70 22.20
CA PRO A 391 -19.13 15.52 23.61
C PRO A 391 -20.21 16.48 24.11
N GLU A 392 -20.53 17.55 23.38
CA GLU A 392 -21.45 18.58 23.85
C GLU A 392 -22.92 18.12 23.84
N LEU A 393 -23.69 18.57 24.83
CA LEU A 393 -25.11 18.24 24.98
C LEU A 393 -25.95 18.70 23.78
N SER A 394 -25.59 19.82 23.14
CA SER A 394 -26.22 20.32 21.91
C SER A 394 -26.10 19.35 20.73
N ASN A 395 -25.08 18.48 20.75
CA ASN A 395 -24.80 17.47 19.73
C ASN A 395 -25.28 16.06 20.14
N ALA A 396 -25.91 15.90 21.32
CA ALA A 396 -26.28 14.60 21.85
C ALA A 396 -27.23 13.82 20.92
N HIS A 397 -28.21 14.49 20.31
CA HIS A 397 -29.16 13.83 19.39
C HIS A 397 -28.46 13.23 18.16
N GLU A 398 -27.58 14.00 17.52
CA GLU A 398 -26.86 13.55 16.32
C GLU A 398 -25.82 12.48 16.69
N SER A 399 -25.14 12.63 17.83
CA SER A 399 -24.24 11.61 18.37
C SER A 399 -24.98 10.30 18.66
N LEU A 400 -26.21 10.36 19.19
CA LEU A 400 -27.07 9.19 19.38
C LEU A 400 -27.38 8.48 18.07
N CYS A 401 -27.72 9.24 17.03
CA CYS A 401 -27.95 8.71 15.69
C CYS A 401 -26.70 8.01 15.14
N SER A 402 -25.54 8.65 15.25
CA SER A 402 -24.28 8.07 14.77
C SER A 402 -23.89 6.80 15.52
N LEU A 403 -24.04 6.77 16.85
CA LEU A 403 -23.73 5.61 17.68
C LEU A 403 -24.68 4.43 17.42
N ARG A 404 -25.97 4.70 17.15
CA ARG A 404 -26.94 3.66 16.75
C ARG A 404 -26.57 3.03 15.41
N PHE A 405 -26.18 3.84 14.43
CA PHE A 405 -25.71 3.32 13.15
C PHE A 405 -24.42 2.50 13.32
N ALA A 406 -23.45 3.02 14.06
CA ALA A 406 -22.22 2.30 14.36
C ALA A 406 -22.48 0.96 15.06
N LYS A 407 -23.44 0.90 15.99
CA LYS A 407 -23.85 -0.35 16.65
C LYS A 407 -24.38 -1.39 15.66
N GLN A 408 -25.11 -0.95 14.64
CA GLN A 408 -25.59 -1.83 13.56
C GLN A 408 -24.44 -2.36 12.70
N VAL A 409 -23.48 -1.50 12.35
CA VAL A 409 -22.28 -1.91 11.60
C VAL A 409 -21.44 -2.92 12.40
N ASN A 410 -21.34 -2.74 13.72
CA ASN A 410 -20.59 -3.62 14.61
C ASN A 410 -21.15 -5.05 14.71
N GLN A 411 -22.37 -5.29 14.20
CA GLN A 411 -23.00 -6.61 14.14
C GLN A 411 -22.78 -7.32 12.80
N CYS A 412 -22.08 -6.69 11.85
CA CYS A 412 -21.85 -7.23 10.52
C CYS A 412 -20.61 -8.13 10.49
N ASP A 413 -20.68 -9.20 9.70
CA ASP A 413 -19.51 -9.99 9.28
C ASP A 413 -19.34 -9.87 7.75
N THR A 414 -18.11 -10.03 7.22
CA THR A 414 -17.88 -9.93 5.77
C THR A 414 -18.41 -11.13 4.99
N GLY A 415 -18.94 -12.16 5.65
CA GLY A 415 -19.47 -13.36 5.00
C GLY A 415 -18.37 -14.29 4.49
N GLY A 416 -17.13 -14.12 4.99
CA GLY A 416 -16.02 -15.05 4.75
C GLY A 416 -16.26 -16.35 5.50
N GLY A 417 -17.02 -17.27 4.88
CA GLY A 417 -17.14 -18.64 5.37
C GLY A 417 -15.75 -19.29 5.53
N ARG A 418 -15.64 -20.25 6.44
CA ARG A 418 -14.46 -21.05 6.84
C ARG A 418 -13.70 -21.79 5.71
N GLN A 419 -13.83 -21.39 4.45
CA GLN A 419 -13.03 -21.92 3.35
C GLN A 419 -11.69 -21.17 3.33
N GLY A 420 -10.61 -21.92 3.60
CA GLY A 420 -9.23 -21.43 3.61
C GLY A 420 -8.90 -20.57 2.38
N ALA A 421 -8.15 -19.50 2.66
CA ALA A 421 -7.86 -18.40 1.76
C ALA A 421 -7.34 -18.82 0.37
N LYS A 422 -7.96 -18.30 -0.70
CA LYS A 422 -7.26 -18.12 -1.97
C LYS A 422 -6.57 -16.76 -1.95
N ARG A 423 -5.24 -16.76 -1.87
CA ARG A 423 -4.39 -15.56 -2.03
C ARG A 423 -4.54 -15.01 -3.46
N SER A 424 -4.58 -13.68 -3.63
CA SER A 424 -4.38 -13.03 -4.94
C SER A 424 -2.89 -12.92 -5.29
N VAL A 425 -2.13 -14.01 -5.11
CA VAL A 425 -0.74 -14.10 -5.58
C VAL A 425 -0.79 -14.56 -7.02
N LYS A 426 -0.48 -13.65 -7.95
CA LYS A 426 -0.29 -14.03 -9.35
C LYS A 426 1.16 -14.49 -9.51
N PRO A 427 1.44 -15.69 -10.06
CA PRO A 427 2.80 -16.05 -10.45
C PRO A 427 3.27 -15.11 -11.56
N SER A 428 4.44 -14.51 -11.39
CA SER A 428 5.03 -13.63 -12.41
C SER A 428 5.34 -14.42 -13.68
N VAL A 429 4.74 -14.06 -14.81
CA VAL A 429 5.08 -14.62 -16.12
C VAL A 429 6.43 -14.04 -16.54
N SER A 430 7.49 -14.84 -16.48
CA SER A 430 8.78 -14.49 -17.06
C SER A 430 8.68 -14.49 -18.59
N THR A 431 8.66 -13.31 -19.21
CA THR A 431 8.89 -13.18 -20.65
C THR A 431 10.38 -13.34 -20.93
N SER A 432 10.80 -14.52 -21.42
CA SER A 432 12.14 -14.73 -21.97
C SER A 432 12.08 -15.23 -23.43
N SER A 433 12.54 -14.35 -24.34
CA SER A 433 12.98 -14.56 -25.73
C SER A 433 11.91 -14.97 -26.77
N SER A 434 11.87 -14.39 -27.97
CA SER A 434 12.92 -14.53 -28.98
C SER A 434 13.09 -13.32 -29.91
N ARG A 435 14.36 -12.94 -30.14
CA ARG A 435 14.81 -12.04 -31.20
C ARG A 435 15.15 -12.88 -32.44
N ALA A 436 14.59 -12.47 -33.58
CA ALA A 436 15.08 -12.58 -34.97
C ALA A 436 15.44 -13.95 -35.59
N SER A 437 14.70 -14.31 -36.65
CA SER A 437 15.29 -14.73 -37.93
C SER A 437 14.32 -14.43 -39.09
N SER A 438 14.75 -13.56 -39.99
CA SER A 438 14.14 -13.29 -41.29
C SER A 438 14.60 -14.30 -42.34
N ALA A 439 13.69 -14.87 -43.14
CA ALA A 439 13.96 -15.30 -44.51
C ALA A 439 12.65 -15.44 -45.31
N GLN A 440 12.76 -15.10 -46.60
CA GLN A 440 11.75 -14.79 -47.61
C GLN A 440 10.95 -15.97 -48.19
N SER A 441 9.83 -15.59 -48.86
CA SER A 441 9.22 -16.20 -50.05
C SER A 441 8.43 -17.50 -49.80
N SER A 442 7.34 -17.87 -50.45
CA SER A 442 6.72 -17.44 -51.72
C SER A 442 5.30 -18.04 -51.84
N SER A 443 4.53 -17.48 -52.77
CA SER A 443 3.52 -18.14 -53.61
C SER A 443 2.07 -18.28 -53.11
N ALA A 444 1.19 -17.79 -53.99
CA ALA A 444 -0.25 -17.88 -53.99
C ALA A 444 -0.76 -19.22 -54.56
N THR A 445 -2.00 -19.57 -54.24
CA THR A 445 -2.99 -20.31 -55.07
C THR A 445 -4.28 -20.41 -54.24
N ALA A 446 -5.35 -19.69 -54.56
CA ALA A 446 -6.37 -20.00 -55.57
C ALA A 446 -7.25 -21.23 -55.25
N ALA A 447 -8.44 -20.93 -54.72
CA ALA A 447 -9.74 -21.27 -55.28
C ALA A 447 -10.35 -22.70 -55.18
N THR A 448 -11.61 -22.66 -54.72
CA THR A 448 -12.83 -23.33 -55.26
C THR A 448 -13.35 -24.66 -54.70
N SER A 449 -14.69 -24.67 -54.63
CA SER A 449 -15.66 -25.79 -54.56
C SER A 449 -15.96 -26.35 -53.15
N SER A 450 -17.20 -26.62 -52.76
CA SER A 450 -18.52 -26.45 -53.37
C SER A 450 -19.59 -26.76 -52.32
N SER A 451 -20.70 -26.02 -52.35
CA SER A 451 -22.08 -26.54 -52.42
C SER A 451 -22.52 -27.71 -51.52
N LEU A 452 -23.48 -27.49 -50.62
CA LEU A 452 -24.88 -27.90 -50.84
C LEU A 452 -25.78 -27.69 -49.61
N MET A 453 -27.01 -27.29 -49.94
CA MET A 453 -28.20 -27.09 -49.11
C MET A 453 -28.60 -28.30 -48.24
N LYS A 454 -29.26 -28.01 -47.10
CA LYS A 454 -30.60 -28.51 -46.71
C LYS A 454 -31.03 -27.78 -45.43
N LYS A 455 -31.90 -26.77 -45.51
CA LYS A 455 -33.38 -26.83 -45.31
C LYS A 455 -33.85 -27.59 -44.06
N SER A 456 -34.29 -26.78 -43.08
CA SER A 456 -35.66 -26.68 -42.56
C SER A 456 -36.24 -27.80 -41.68
N ARG A 457 -36.65 -27.38 -40.47
CA ARG A 457 -37.91 -27.64 -39.71
C ARG A 457 -37.55 -27.51 -38.23
N LYS A 458 -38.28 -26.80 -37.37
CA LYS A 458 -39.56 -26.12 -37.44
C LYS A 458 -39.59 -25.10 -36.29
#